data_AF-A0A7C9N2N3-F1
#
_entry.id   AF-A0A7C9N2N3-F1
#
_cell.length_a   1.000
_cell.length_b   1.000
_cell.length_c   1.000
_cell.angle_alpha   90.00
_cell.angle_beta   90.00
_cell.angle_gamma   90.00
#
_symmetry.space_group_name_H-M   'P 1'
#
loop_
_entity.id
_entity.type
_entity.pdbx_description
1 polymer ?
#
loop_
_entity_poly.entity_id
_entity_poly.type
_entity_poly.pdbx_seq_one_letter_code
_entity_poly.pdbx_strand_id
1 'polypeptide(L)'
;MLKRPLTPETYYRLPWNLADNAITWLEPTTKCNLYCEGCYRENDPFGHKPLADVIRDLERVKQMRRTDGISIAGGEPLIYPDIVPLVRYVAAQGWKPIINSNGQALTPELVRELAAAGLVGFTMHVDSHQVRPGWKGASEKDLNALRLKLAEMIHEHGEGKVSCSFNATIYRDTLSEIPMLTRWAHEHIDIVQTMVYILFRSARKRSNFDVFANGRPADVGDLVYQLDKQEQHEDIDSQEIADAIRLAYPEHEPCSYLNGTEDSRSMKWLLTLRAGNKDEIIGYLDAKFAEWMQIFHHLFFGTYLAYTRPCWTAWLQKLIFLTPFNKSLRQIFGKLLTRPKMWTKPVHIQSIMVIQPCDLFDDGRQNMCDGCPDAIFYKDKLVWSCRVDELEKFGAFIQCAPRSCCGGGTCAPQPAPAPEAAKAPEPAAAPAPEPTPVPEPTPAPEPAPTPVPQAEPVQAPEPTPEPAPAPEAVIAPEPTPEPQPEPVQTPEPTPEPAPVPEAVIEPEPTPEPQPEPVQVPEPAPVPAPRQDTAPATKGMTEPAVKVMTPPAVVAPEPTPAPAPEPTPAPAPEPTPEPTPEPAKAAPAKAAPVKVAQPAADKPAKAAPAKKSGKAAKKKSKAR
;
A
#
# COMPACT_ATOMS: atom_id res chain seq x y z
N MET A 1 -16.53 -3.43 -26.72
CA MET A 1 -15.55 -2.63 -25.94
C MET A 1 -14.48 -2.15 -26.91
N LEU A 2 -13.99 -0.92 -26.76
CA LEU A 2 -12.73 -0.50 -27.38
C LEU A 2 -11.58 -1.00 -26.49
N LYS A 3 -11.18 -2.27 -26.66
CA LYS A 3 -9.95 -2.77 -26.02
C LYS A 3 -8.78 -1.98 -26.59
N ARG A 4 -8.11 -1.16 -25.76
CA ARG A 4 -6.94 -0.36 -26.19
C ARG A 4 -5.70 -0.99 -25.56
N PRO A 5 -4.84 -1.67 -26.34
CA PRO A 5 -3.65 -2.32 -25.79
C PRO A 5 -2.80 -1.34 -24.98
N LEU A 6 -2.36 -1.77 -23.80
CA LEU A 6 -1.30 -1.12 -23.05
C LEU A 6 -0.01 -1.21 -23.88
N THR A 7 0.70 -0.09 -24.00
CA THR A 7 1.90 0.03 -24.85
C THR A 7 3.12 0.40 -23.98
N PRO A 8 3.84 -0.58 -23.41
CA PRO A 8 5.00 -0.36 -22.55
C PRO A 8 6.02 0.64 -23.12
N GLU A 9 6.18 0.63 -24.44
CA GLU A 9 7.06 1.48 -25.22
C GLU A 9 6.65 2.97 -25.30
N THR A 10 5.42 3.32 -24.90
CA THR A 10 4.95 4.73 -24.83
C THR A 10 4.86 5.28 -23.42
N TYR A 11 4.87 4.41 -22.41
CA TYR A 11 4.81 4.77 -21.00
C TYR A 11 6.22 4.95 -20.42
N TYR A 12 6.35 5.79 -19.39
CA TYR A 12 7.61 5.94 -18.67
C TYR A 12 7.84 4.73 -17.74
N ARG A 13 8.84 3.90 -18.05
CA ARG A 13 9.31 2.87 -17.11
C ARG A 13 9.88 3.58 -15.87
N LEU A 14 9.29 3.32 -14.72
CA LEU A 14 9.73 3.86 -13.44
C LEU A 14 11.18 3.40 -13.17
N PRO A 15 12.08 4.30 -12.73
CA PRO A 15 13.52 4.02 -12.58
C PRO A 15 13.83 3.25 -11.29
N TRP A 16 12.80 2.69 -10.65
CA TRP A 16 12.85 2.07 -9.34
C TRP A 16 13.53 0.70 -9.42
N ASN A 17 14.44 0.44 -8.50
CA ASN A 17 15.17 -0.81 -8.36
C ASN A 17 15.27 -1.20 -6.88
N LEU A 18 15.96 -2.29 -6.55
CA LEU A 18 16.02 -2.79 -5.18
C LEU A 18 16.78 -1.85 -4.21
N ALA A 19 17.74 -1.06 -4.72
CA ALA A 19 18.62 -0.20 -3.92
C ALA A 19 18.25 1.31 -4.00
N ASP A 20 17.51 1.74 -5.02
CA ASP A 20 17.02 3.11 -5.19
C ASP A 20 15.55 3.10 -5.63
N ASN A 21 14.65 3.57 -4.76
CA ASN A 21 13.21 3.34 -4.90
C ASN A 21 12.38 4.40 -4.17
N ALA A 22 11.15 4.65 -4.61
CA ALA A 22 10.30 5.64 -3.95
C ALA A 22 9.75 5.20 -2.57
N ILE A 23 9.59 3.90 -2.33
CA ILE A 23 8.99 3.35 -1.10
C ILE A 23 9.91 2.25 -0.53
N THR A 24 9.86 2.03 0.78
CA THR A 24 10.20 0.74 1.41
C THR A 24 9.06 0.23 2.29
N TRP A 25 8.82 -1.09 2.28
CA TRP A 25 7.78 -1.75 3.08
C TRP A 25 8.29 -2.06 4.49
N LEU A 26 7.47 -1.80 5.50
CA LEU A 26 7.78 -2.08 6.89
C LEU A 26 6.59 -2.76 7.58
N GLU A 27 6.82 -3.96 8.10
CA GLU A 27 5.84 -4.68 8.92
C GLU A 27 6.34 -4.67 10.37
N PRO A 28 5.88 -3.70 11.21
CA PRO A 28 6.11 -3.75 12.66
C PRO A 28 5.24 -4.83 13.33
N THR A 29 4.19 -5.30 12.66
CA THR A 29 3.36 -6.39 13.16
C THR A 29 2.71 -7.20 12.04
N THR A 30 2.56 -8.51 12.25
CA THR A 30 1.73 -9.42 11.43
C THR A 30 0.31 -9.58 11.98
N LYS A 31 0.06 -9.13 13.22
CA LYS A 31 -1.25 -9.17 13.87
C LYS A 31 -2.26 -8.25 13.20
N CYS A 32 -3.45 -8.75 12.89
CA CYS A 32 -4.56 -7.99 12.31
C CYS A 32 -5.86 -8.20 13.09
N ASN A 33 -6.67 -7.13 13.20
CA ASN A 33 -8.00 -7.16 13.82
C ASN A 33 -9.14 -7.54 12.85
N LEU A 34 -8.84 -7.74 11.55
CA LEU A 34 -9.77 -8.22 10.53
C LEU A 34 -9.25 -9.52 9.88
N TYR A 35 -10.14 -10.17 9.11
CA TYR A 35 -9.78 -11.21 8.15
C TYR A 35 -10.15 -10.74 6.74
N CYS A 36 -9.28 -10.98 5.76
CA CYS A 36 -9.51 -10.66 4.34
C CYS A 36 -9.25 -11.93 3.51
N GLU A 37 -10.08 -12.23 2.51
CA GLU A 37 -9.87 -13.42 1.68
C GLU A 37 -8.51 -13.38 0.95
N GLY A 38 -8.16 -12.23 0.38
CA GLY A 38 -6.87 -12.01 -0.29
C GLY A 38 -5.70 -11.63 0.62
N CYS A 39 -5.69 -12.05 1.90
CA CYS A 39 -4.56 -11.77 2.78
C CYS A 39 -3.32 -12.62 2.41
N TYR A 40 -2.16 -11.98 2.28
CA TYR A 40 -0.91 -12.65 1.89
C TYR A 40 0.03 -12.98 3.07
N ARG A 41 -0.29 -12.55 4.31
CA ARG A 41 0.48 -12.81 5.53
C ARG A 41 -0.33 -13.64 6.53
N GLU A 42 0.36 -14.38 7.37
CA GLU A 42 -0.25 -15.04 8.53
C GLU A 42 -0.59 -14.04 9.65
N ASN A 43 -1.82 -14.12 10.15
CA ASN A 43 -2.29 -13.27 11.25
C ASN A 43 -1.93 -13.88 12.61
N ASP A 44 -0.68 -13.65 13.05
CA ASP A 44 -0.20 -14.06 14.36
C ASP A 44 -0.75 -13.12 15.47
N PRO A 45 -1.53 -13.62 16.44
CA PRO A 45 -2.05 -12.81 17.56
C PRO A 45 -0.95 -12.24 18.48
N PHE A 46 0.26 -12.80 18.46
CA PHE A 46 1.44 -12.36 19.22
C PHE A 46 2.44 -11.57 18.37
N GLY A 47 2.19 -11.41 17.07
CA GLY A 47 3.14 -10.91 16.09
C GLY A 47 3.45 -9.41 16.13
N HIS A 48 3.50 -8.78 17.30
CA HIS A 48 3.99 -7.40 17.47
C HIS A 48 5.51 -7.42 17.71
N LYS A 49 6.30 -6.80 16.83
CA LYS A 49 7.75 -6.61 17.07
C LYS A 49 7.97 -5.51 18.11
N PRO A 50 8.90 -5.64 19.07
CA PRO A 50 9.34 -4.52 19.90
C PRO A 50 9.82 -3.33 19.06
N LEU A 51 9.48 -2.08 19.44
CA LEU A 51 9.86 -0.89 18.66
C LEU A 51 11.38 -0.80 18.39
N ALA A 52 12.21 -1.21 19.34
CA ALA A 52 13.67 -1.25 19.20
C ALA A 52 14.15 -2.21 18.09
N ASP A 53 13.40 -3.30 17.83
CA ASP A 53 13.69 -4.22 16.72
C ASP A 53 13.26 -3.63 15.38
N VAL A 54 12.10 -2.96 15.34
CA VAL A 54 11.59 -2.25 14.15
C VAL A 54 12.53 -1.09 13.75
N ILE A 55 13.04 -0.34 14.74
CA ILE A 55 14.05 0.71 14.54
C ILE A 55 15.34 0.13 13.97
N ARG A 56 15.83 -0.99 14.52
CA ARG A 56 17.04 -1.66 14.01
C ARG A 56 16.86 -2.21 12.59
N ASP A 57 15.70 -2.77 12.25
CA ASP A 57 15.35 -3.17 10.89
C ASP A 57 15.42 -1.96 9.93
N LEU A 58 14.89 -0.79 10.34
CA LEU A 58 14.96 0.47 9.56
C LEU A 58 16.39 1.01 9.44
N GLU A 59 17.23 0.91 10.46
CA GLU A 59 18.64 1.30 10.40
C GLU A 59 19.43 0.44 9.40
N ARG A 60 19.06 -0.85 9.24
CA ARG A 60 19.59 -1.70 8.18
C ARG A 60 19.05 -1.33 6.80
N VAL A 61 17.76 -1.06 6.65
CA VAL A 61 17.18 -0.52 5.41
C VAL A 61 17.94 0.72 4.94
N LYS A 62 18.26 1.65 5.85
CA LYS A 62 19.00 2.89 5.53
C LYS A 62 20.42 2.67 4.99
N GLN A 63 21.00 1.49 5.21
CA GLN A 63 22.31 1.07 4.67
C GLN A 63 22.19 0.36 3.30
N MET A 64 20.99 -0.11 2.94
CA MET A 64 20.76 -1.01 1.80
C MET A 64 19.92 -0.37 0.68
N ARG A 65 19.03 0.57 1.01
CA ARG A 65 18.07 1.17 0.08
C ARG A 65 17.85 2.65 0.35
N ARG A 66 18.15 3.46 -0.66
CA ARG A 66 17.72 4.86 -0.75
C ARG A 66 16.20 4.88 -0.97
N THR A 67 15.48 5.63 -0.15
CA THR A 67 14.03 5.75 -0.27
C THR A 67 13.47 7.08 0.24
N ASP A 68 12.32 7.48 -0.31
CA ASP A 68 11.59 8.71 0.01
C ASP A 68 10.56 8.49 1.13
N GLY A 69 9.85 7.35 1.09
CA GLY A 69 8.84 7.01 2.10
C GLY A 69 8.93 5.59 2.66
N ILE A 70 8.46 5.43 3.89
CA ILE A 70 8.26 4.12 4.52
C ILE A 70 6.75 3.83 4.55
N SER A 71 6.34 2.78 3.84
CA SER A 71 5.01 2.19 3.93
C SER A 71 4.95 1.28 5.14
N ILE A 72 4.42 1.78 6.25
CA ILE A 72 4.11 1.02 7.46
C ILE A 72 2.85 0.19 7.19
N ALA A 73 2.92 -1.12 7.35
CA ALA A 73 1.94 -2.09 6.89
C ALA A 73 2.04 -3.43 7.67
N GLY A 74 1.64 -4.56 7.07
CA GLY A 74 1.72 -5.90 7.64
C GLY A 74 0.34 -6.46 7.96
N GLY A 75 0.08 -6.73 9.23
CA GLY A 75 -1.26 -7.02 9.74
C GLY A 75 -2.13 -5.76 9.78
N GLU A 76 -2.30 -5.16 10.96
CA GLU A 76 -2.93 -3.83 11.09
C GLU A 76 -2.04 -2.87 11.91
N PRO A 77 -1.40 -1.87 11.28
CA PRO A 77 -0.54 -0.92 11.97
C PRO A 77 -1.23 -0.08 13.05
N LEU A 78 -2.54 0.22 12.94
CA LEU A 78 -3.24 1.04 13.93
C LEU A 78 -3.53 0.29 15.26
N ILE A 79 -3.31 -1.03 15.31
CA ILE A 79 -3.31 -1.80 16.58
C ILE A 79 -1.89 -2.12 17.08
N TYR A 80 -0.85 -1.58 16.43
CA TYR A 80 0.52 -1.70 16.91
C TYR A 80 0.76 -0.72 18.07
N PRO A 81 1.16 -1.17 19.28
CA PRO A 81 1.23 -0.29 20.45
C PRO A 81 2.09 0.97 20.27
N ASP A 82 3.18 0.86 19.52
CA ASP A 82 4.14 1.93 19.30
C ASP A 82 3.94 2.67 17.96
N ILE A 83 2.74 2.66 17.37
CA ILE A 83 2.51 3.25 16.03
C ILE A 83 2.82 4.76 15.95
N VAL A 84 2.45 5.55 16.97
CA VAL A 84 2.75 6.99 17.02
C VAL A 84 4.26 7.25 17.26
N PRO A 85 4.94 6.60 18.22
CA PRO A 85 6.41 6.59 18.30
C PRO A 85 7.12 6.21 17.00
N LEU A 86 6.65 5.16 16.30
CA LEU A 86 7.24 4.69 15.04
C LEU A 86 7.13 5.71 13.91
N VAL A 87 5.95 6.31 13.72
CA VAL A 87 5.76 7.41 12.74
C VAL A 87 6.68 8.58 13.05
N ARG A 88 6.82 8.95 14.33
CA ARG A 88 7.72 10.03 14.77
C ARG A 88 9.19 9.71 14.46
N TYR A 89 9.62 8.46 14.68
CA TYR A 89 10.96 8.01 14.31
C TYR A 89 11.19 8.07 12.79
N VAL A 90 10.27 7.54 11.98
CA VAL A 90 10.36 7.56 10.51
C VAL A 90 10.46 8.99 9.98
N ALA A 91 9.64 9.91 10.49
CA ALA A 91 9.69 11.33 10.12
C ALA A 91 11.02 11.99 10.53
N ALA A 92 11.52 11.71 11.75
CA ALA A 92 12.80 12.23 12.23
C ALA A 92 14.01 11.69 11.43
N GLN A 93 13.90 10.52 10.81
CA GLN A 93 14.92 9.97 9.91
C GLN A 93 14.95 10.63 8.52
N GLY A 94 14.04 11.57 8.24
CA GLY A 94 13.93 12.28 6.96
C GLY A 94 13.02 11.60 5.93
N TRP A 95 12.40 10.47 6.27
CA TRP A 95 11.47 9.76 5.40
C TRP A 95 10.03 10.26 5.57
N LYS A 96 9.22 10.12 4.52
CA LYS A 96 7.76 10.30 4.59
C LYS A 96 7.14 9.05 5.23
N PRO A 97 6.44 9.13 6.39
CA PRO A 97 5.70 8.00 6.92
C PRO A 97 4.35 7.89 6.21
N ILE A 98 4.03 6.70 5.71
CA ILE A 98 2.70 6.34 5.17
C ILE A 98 2.19 5.12 5.94
N ILE A 99 0.93 5.14 6.38
CA ILE A 99 0.28 3.98 6.99
C ILE A 99 -0.66 3.31 6.00
N ASN A 100 -0.46 2.02 5.75
CA ASN A 100 -1.37 1.15 5.04
C ASN A 100 -2.22 0.42 6.09
N SER A 101 -3.53 0.65 6.12
CA SER A 101 -4.41 0.21 7.21
C SER A 101 -5.79 -0.17 6.69
N ASN A 102 -6.47 -1.07 7.39
CA ASN A 102 -7.88 -1.35 7.18
C ASN A 102 -8.81 -0.28 7.81
N GLY A 103 -8.27 0.67 8.60
CA GLY A 103 -9.00 1.79 9.18
C GLY A 103 -9.98 1.45 10.32
N GLN A 104 -10.11 0.17 10.71
CA GLN A 104 -11.09 -0.26 11.73
C GLN A 104 -10.78 0.28 13.14
N ALA A 105 -9.51 0.56 13.42
CA ALA A 105 -9.04 1.13 14.70
C ALA A 105 -8.75 2.65 14.61
N LEU A 106 -9.08 3.31 13.49
CA LEU A 106 -8.83 4.75 13.35
C LEU A 106 -9.85 5.58 14.14
N THR A 107 -9.36 6.53 14.93
CA THR A 107 -10.15 7.56 15.61
C THR A 107 -9.69 8.96 15.20
N PRO A 108 -10.54 9.99 15.35
CA PRO A 108 -10.15 11.40 15.21
C PRO A 108 -8.88 11.76 15.98
N GLU A 109 -8.75 11.25 17.21
CA GLU A 109 -7.63 11.50 18.11
C GLU A 109 -6.34 10.90 17.53
N LEU A 110 -6.40 9.66 17.06
CA LEU A 110 -5.26 8.97 16.44
C LEU A 110 -4.83 9.63 15.12
N VAL A 111 -5.76 10.19 14.33
CA VAL A 111 -5.40 11.00 13.15
C VAL A 111 -4.59 12.24 13.56
N ARG A 112 -5.02 12.98 14.59
CA ARG A 112 -4.31 14.18 15.09
C ARG A 112 -2.93 13.82 15.63
N GLU A 113 -2.82 12.74 16.42
CA GLU A 113 -1.55 12.27 16.97
C GLU A 113 -0.55 11.83 15.88
N LEU A 114 -1.02 11.09 14.87
CA LEU A 114 -0.18 10.66 13.75
C LEU A 114 0.22 11.83 12.85
N ALA A 115 -0.69 12.78 12.59
CA ALA A 115 -0.37 14.01 11.86
C ALA A 115 0.68 14.85 12.61
N ALA A 116 0.54 15.01 13.93
CA ALA A 116 1.52 15.69 14.79
C ALA A 116 2.86 14.93 14.89
N ALA A 117 2.85 13.60 14.77
CA ALA A 117 4.05 12.78 14.65
C ALA A 117 4.72 12.86 13.27
N GLY A 118 4.11 13.53 12.27
CA GLY A 118 4.70 13.77 10.95
C GLY A 118 4.22 12.84 9.84
N LEU A 119 3.14 12.08 10.03
CA LEU A 119 2.52 11.25 8.99
C LEU A 119 2.24 12.08 7.73
N VAL A 120 2.60 11.54 6.56
CA VAL A 120 2.34 12.18 5.26
C VAL A 120 1.04 11.67 4.63
N GLY A 121 0.68 10.40 4.85
CA GLY A 121 -0.55 9.84 4.28
C GLY A 121 -1.04 8.54 4.91
N PHE A 122 -2.31 8.25 4.64
CA PHE A 122 -2.92 6.94 4.82
C PHE A 122 -3.25 6.32 3.46
N THR A 123 -3.13 5.00 3.38
CA THR A 123 -3.60 4.17 2.27
C THR A 123 -4.55 3.12 2.85
N MET A 124 -5.85 3.39 2.73
CA MET A 124 -6.91 2.64 3.40
C MET A 124 -7.41 1.46 2.57
N HIS A 125 -7.26 0.24 3.09
CA HIS A 125 -7.70 -0.98 2.42
C HIS A 125 -9.15 -1.31 2.78
N VAL A 126 -10.04 -1.17 1.81
CA VAL A 126 -11.47 -1.47 1.93
C VAL A 126 -11.92 -2.20 0.67
N ASP A 127 -12.43 -3.42 0.80
CA ASP A 127 -13.00 -4.25 -0.27
C ASP A 127 -14.08 -5.21 0.28
N SER A 128 -14.93 -5.77 -0.59
CA SER A 128 -16.07 -6.61 -0.19
C SER A 128 -15.72 -8.03 0.29
N HIS A 129 -14.46 -8.47 0.18
CA HIS A 129 -14.00 -9.77 0.66
C HIS A 129 -13.32 -9.67 2.05
N GLN A 130 -13.53 -8.54 2.73
CA GLN A 130 -13.14 -8.33 4.13
C GLN A 130 -14.26 -8.72 5.10
N VAL A 131 -13.93 -9.56 6.08
CA VAL A 131 -14.83 -9.87 7.21
C VAL A 131 -14.71 -8.74 8.23
N ARG A 132 -15.45 -7.66 7.98
CA ARG A 132 -15.41 -6.41 8.76
C ARG A 132 -16.63 -6.25 9.70
N PRO A 133 -16.44 -5.89 10.97
CA PRO A 133 -17.53 -5.53 11.89
C PRO A 133 -18.43 -4.43 11.31
N GLY A 134 -19.74 -4.64 11.32
CA GLY A 134 -20.74 -3.71 10.74
C GLY A 134 -20.88 -3.74 9.22
N TRP A 135 -19.99 -4.42 8.48
CA TRP A 135 -19.95 -4.43 7.01
C TRP A 135 -19.89 -5.84 6.40
N LYS A 136 -20.25 -6.87 7.17
CA LYS A 136 -20.18 -8.27 6.74
C LYS A 136 -21.10 -8.55 5.56
N GLY A 137 -20.53 -8.82 4.39
CA GLY A 137 -21.27 -9.06 3.14
C GLY A 137 -21.76 -7.78 2.45
N ALA A 138 -21.23 -6.61 2.82
CA ALA A 138 -21.47 -5.36 2.11
C ALA A 138 -20.82 -5.40 0.71
N SER A 139 -21.48 -4.83 -0.29
CA SER A 139 -20.91 -4.69 -1.63
C SER A 139 -19.87 -3.57 -1.71
N GLU A 140 -19.07 -3.57 -2.78
CA GLU A 140 -18.17 -2.47 -3.12
C GLU A 140 -18.85 -1.09 -3.12
N LYS A 141 -20.13 -1.04 -3.52
CA LYS A 141 -20.94 0.17 -3.52
C LYS A 141 -21.33 0.61 -2.11
N ASP A 142 -21.73 -0.32 -1.24
CA ASP A 142 -22.11 -0.01 0.14
C ASP A 142 -20.91 0.50 0.94
N LEU A 143 -19.75 -0.13 0.72
CA LEU A 143 -18.47 0.23 1.33
C LEU A 143 -17.99 1.64 0.98
N ASN A 144 -18.50 2.29 -0.07
CA ASN A 144 -18.19 3.70 -0.34
C ASN A 144 -18.62 4.64 0.80
N ALA A 145 -19.65 4.28 1.58
CA ALA A 145 -20.01 5.05 2.77
C ALA A 145 -18.95 4.92 3.89
N LEU A 146 -18.29 3.77 4.01
CA LEU A 146 -17.13 3.60 4.90
C LEU A 146 -15.91 4.37 4.36
N ARG A 147 -15.63 4.27 3.06
CA ARG A 147 -14.51 5.00 2.44
C ARG A 147 -14.67 6.52 2.58
N LEU A 148 -15.88 7.04 2.38
CA LEU A 148 -16.16 8.47 2.56
C LEU A 148 -15.95 8.90 4.02
N LYS A 149 -16.52 8.17 4.99
CA LYS A 149 -16.31 8.45 6.42
C LYS A 149 -14.82 8.48 6.80
N LEU A 150 -14.02 7.55 6.27
CA LEU A 150 -12.58 7.51 6.51
C LEU A 150 -11.87 8.71 5.86
N ALA A 151 -12.20 9.05 4.61
CA ALA A 151 -11.62 10.18 3.89
C ALA A 151 -11.92 11.53 4.56
N GLU A 152 -13.16 11.72 5.02
CA GLU A 152 -13.60 12.91 5.75
C GLU A 152 -12.88 13.04 7.10
N MET A 153 -12.81 11.97 7.90
CA MET A 153 -12.08 11.93 9.17
C MET A 153 -10.59 12.26 9.00
N ILE A 154 -9.95 11.72 7.96
CA ILE A 154 -8.53 11.99 7.65
C ILE A 154 -8.34 13.43 7.18
N HIS A 155 -9.26 13.96 6.37
CA HIS A 155 -9.17 15.32 5.86
C HIS A 155 -9.36 16.36 6.96
N GLU A 156 -10.39 16.21 7.79
CA GLU A 156 -10.71 17.15 8.87
C GLU A 156 -9.62 17.15 9.93
N HIS A 157 -9.33 15.99 10.53
CA HIS A 157 -8.43 15.90 11.68
C HIS A 157 -6.94 15.82 11.30
N GLY A 158 -6.64 15.58 10.01
CA GLY A 158 -5.33 15.78 9.41
C GLY A 158 -5.14 17.19 8.81
N GLU A 159 -6.10 18.11 9.01
CA GLU A 159 -6.09 19.51 8.56
C GLU A 159 -5.78 19.69 7.05
N GLY A 160 -6.20 18.72 6.21
CA GLY A 160 -5.85 18.66 4.78
C GLY A 160 -4.35 18.49 4.47
N LYS A 161 -3.50 18.25 5.48
CA LYS A 161 -2.04 18.06 5.35
C LYS A 161 -1.67 16.60 5.08
N VAL A 162 -2.46 15.66 5.60
CA VAL A 162 -2.33 14.21 5.41
C VAL A 162 -3.08 13.79 4.14
N SER A 163 -2.45 13.02 3.25
CA SER A 163 -3.14 12.48 2.06
C SER A 163 -3.94 11.22 2.38
N CYS A 164 -5.14 11.08 1.81
CA CYS A 164 -5.92 9.84 1.85
C CYS A 164 -5.87 9.13 0.49
N SER A 165 -5.52 7.86 0.51
CA SER A 165 -5.56 6.93 -0.62
C SER A 165 -6.41 5.71 -0.27
N PHE A 166 -6.98 5.02 -1.26
CA PHE A 166 -7.72 3.77 -1.03
C PHE A 166 -7.15 2.61 -1.85
N ASN A 167 -6.93 1.47 -1.19
CA ASN A 167 -6.75 0.19 -1.85
C ASN A 167 -8.10 -0.54 -1.91
N ALA A 168 -8.40 -1.13 -3.06
CA ALA A 168 -9.42 -2.17 -3.19
C ALA A 168 -8.79 -3.40 -3.87
N THR A 169 -8.94 -4.57 -3.26
CA THR A 169 -8.56 -5.84 -3.89
C THR A 169 -9.64 -6.24 -4.89
N ILE A 170 -9.27 -6.39 -6.16
CA ILE A 170 -10.17 -6.75 -7.25
C ILE A 170 -10.11 -8.25 -7.48
N TYR A 171 -11.26 -8.90 -7.28
CA TYR A 171 -11.49 -10.32 -7.56
C TYR A 171 -12.22 -10.43 -8.90
N ARG A 172 -12.25 -11.64 -9.49
CA ARG A 172 -12.82 -11.86 -10.85
C ARG A 172 -14.31 -11.47 -10.94
N ASP A 173 -15.01 -11.53 -9.82
CA ASP A 173 -16.41 -11.16 -9.60
C ASP A 173 -16.61 -9.68 -9.22
N THR A 174 -15.61 -8.99 -8.65
CA THR A 174 -15.68 -7.53 -8.37
C THR A 174 -15.07 -6.66 -9.49
N LEU A 175 -14.46 -7.27 -10.51
CA LEU A 175 -13.91 -6.59 -11.70
C LEU A 175 -14.91 -5.62 -12.39
N SER A 176 -16.21 -5.91 -12.35
CA SER A 176 -17.25 -5.04 -12.91
C SER A 176 -17.55 -3.78 -12.10
N GLU A 177 -17.07 -3.67 -10.86
CA GLU A 177 -17.30 -2.52 -9.96
C GLU A 177 -16.26 -1.41 -10.14
N ILE A 178 -15.13 -1.68 -10.80
CA ILE A 178 -14.07 -0.68 -11.10
C ILE A 178 -14.62 0.61 -11.73
N PRO A 179 -15.53 0.61 -12.73
CA PRO A 179 -16.08 1.84 -13.30
C PRO A 179 -16.84 2.68 -12.26
N MET A 180 -17.43 2.04 -11.25
CA MET A 180 -18.12 2.69 -10.14
C MET A 180 -17.12 3.25 -9.12
N LEU A 181 -16.13 2.44 -8.68
CA LEU A 181 -15.07 2.87 -7.78
C LEU A 181 -14.24 4.03 -8.35
N THR A 182 -13.95 4.02 -9.65
CA THR A 182 -13.18 5.11 -10.30
C THR A 182 -13.98 6.41 -10.42
N ARG A 183 -15.32 6.34 -10.45
CA ARG A 183 -16.21 7.51 -10.36
C ARG A 183 -16.31 8.04 -8.94
N TRP A 184 -16.51 7.18 -7.95
CA TRP A 184 -16.49 7.56 -6.54
C TRP A 184 -15.18 8.29 -6.18
N ALA A 185 -14.02 7.77 -6.60
CA ALA A 185 -12.74 8.45 -6.41
C ALA A 185 -12.68 9.84 -7.10
N HIS A 186 -13.36 10.05 -8.23
CA HIS A 186 -13.42 11.36 -8.90
C HIS A 186 -14.36 12.34 -8.18
N GLU A 187 -15.51 11.86 -7.70
CA GLU A 187 -16.48 12.64 -6.94
C GLU A 187 -15.87 13.19 -5.63
N HIS A 188 -14.89 12.49 -5.07
CA HIS A 188 -14.13 12.87 -3.87
C HIS A 188 -12.64 13.21 -4.14
N ILE A 189 -12.31 13.68 -5.34
CA ILE A 189 -10.93 13.96 -5.80
C ILE A 189 -10.16 15.01 -4.96
N ASP A 190 -10.86 15.81 -4.16
CA ASP A 190 -10.26 16.76 -3.24
C ASP A 190 -9.65 16.09 -2.00
N ILE A 191 -10.38 15.13 -1.42
CA ILE A 191 -9.99 14.42 -0.20
C ILE A 191 -9.32 13.06 -0.48
N VAL A 192 -9.57 12.44 -1.63
CA VAL A 192 -8.93 11.18 -2.08
C VAL A 192 -7.90 11.46 -3.17
N GLN A 193 -6.61 11.33 -2.88
CA GLN A 193 -5.54 11.64 -3.86
C GLN A 193 -5.08 10.43 -4.69
N THR A 194 -5.32 9.19 -4.21
CA THR A 194 -5.03 7.97 -4.99
C THR A 194 -6.12 6.92 -4.83
N MET A 195 -6.51 6.27 -5.93
CA MET A 195 -7.21 4.98 -5.92
C MET A 195 -6.28 3.88 -6.43
N VAL A 196 -6.18 2.77 -5.70
CA VAL A 196 -5.31 1.63 -6.02
C VAL A 196 -6.16 0.38 -6.22
N TYR A 197 -5.99 -0.27 -7.37
CA TYR A 197 -6.57 -1.57 -7.67
C TYR A 197 -5.50 -2.65 -7.54
N ILE A 198 -5.58 -3.44 -6.47
CA ILE A 198 -4.69 -4.59 -6.25
C ILE A 198 -5.38 -5.80 -6.88
N LEU A 199 -4.74 -6.45 -7.85
CA LEU A 199 -5.38 -7.58 -8.53
C LEU A 199 -5.28 -8.81 -7.64
N PHE A 200 -6.40 -9.48 -7.41
CA PHE A 200 -6.36 -10.75 -6.71
C PHE A 200 -5.73 -11.84 -7.58
N ARG A 201 -4.81 -12.61 -7.00
CA ARG A 201 -4.26 -13.83 -7.59
C ARG A 201 -4.37 -14.98 -6.60
N SER A 202 -5.32 -15.87 -6.88
CA SER A 202 -5.32 -17.24 -6.37
C SER A 202 -4.02 -17.93 -6.82
N ALA A 203 -3.49 -18.84 -6.01
CA ALA A 203 -2.40 -19.73 -6.42
C ALA A 203 -2.89 -20.82 -7.40
N ARG A 204 -3.50 -20.40 -8.53
CA ARG A 204 -4.10 -21.29 -9.52
C ARG A 204 -3.12 -22.38 -9.93
N LYS A 205 -3.64 -23.61 -10.05
CA LYS A 205 -2.95 -24.75 -10.65
C LYS A 205 -1.64 -25.22 -9.96
N ARG A 206 -1.40 -25.02 -8.66
CA ARG A 206 -0.39 -25.85 -7.94
C ARG A 206 -0.69 -27.36 -8.00
N SER A 207 -1.91 -27.76 -8.38
CA SER A 207 -2.24 -29.13 -8.82
C SER A 207 -1.46 -29.61 -10.05
N ASN A 208 -0.98 -28.70 -10.92
CA ASN A 208 -0.19 -28.97 -12.13
C ASN A 208 1.32 -28.70 -11.96
N PHE A 209 1.80 -28.25 -10.80
CA PHE A 209 3.23 -28.00 -10.54
C PHE A 209 3.69 -28.82 -9.33
N ASP A 210 4.91 -29.34 -9.39
CA ASP A 210 5.61 -29.76 -8.18
C ASP A 210 6.35 -28.54 -7.62
N VAL A 211 6.31 -28.40 -6.29
CA VAL A 211 6.78 -27.20 -5.59
C VAL A 211 8.00 -27.57 -4.75
N PHE A 212 9.05 -26.74 -4.84
CA PHE A 212 10.35 -27.00 -4.25
C PHE A 212 10.84 -25.80 -3.46
N ALA A 213 11.52 -26.04 -2.33
CA ALA A 213 12.31 -25.06 -1.62
C ALA A 213 13.75 -25.57 -1.49
N ASN A 214 14.74 -24.76 -1.87
CA ASN A 214 16.16 -25.16 -1.95
C ASN A 214 16.38 -26.50 -2.70
N GLY A 215 15.65 -26.73 -3.80
CA GLY A 215 15.73 -27.95 -4.62
C GLY A 215 15.15 -29.22 -3.97
N ARG A 216 14.47 -29.12 -2.83
CA ARG A 216 13.75 -30.22 -2.17
C ARG A 216 12.24 -30.03 -2.31
N PRO A 217 11.44 -31.09 -2.51
CA PRO A 217 9.98 -30.97 -2.48
C PRO A 217 9.53 -30.30 -1.18
N ALA A 218 8.64 -29.32 -1.31
CA ALA A 218 8.01 -28.63 -0.19
C ALA A 218 6.52 -28.93 -0.20
N ASP A 219 5.99 -29.41 0.93
CA ASP A 219 4.57 -29.20 1.20
C ASP A 219 4.39 -27.72 1.56
N VAL A 220 3.31 -27.12 1.08
CA VAL A 220 3.12 -25.68 0.99
C VAL A 220 1.72 -25.23 1.41
N GLY A 221 0.90 -26.15 1.92
CA GLY A 221 -0.43 -25.86 2.48
C GLY A 221 -0.44 -24.90 3.67
N ASP A 222 0.71 -24.69 4.33
CA ASP A 222 0.89 -23.71 5.42
C ASP A 222 1.02 -22.24 4.94
N LEU A 223 0.95 -21.99 3.63
CA LEU A 223 0.95 -20.63 3.07
C LEU A 223 -0.48 -20.07 2.96
N VAL A 224 -0.73 -18.88 3.50
CA VAL A 224 -2.08 -18.27 3.57
C VAL A 224 -2.71 -18.05 2.18
N TYR A 225 -1.88 -17.75 1.18
CA TYR A 225 -2.30 -17.61 -0.22
C TYR A 225 -2.37 -18.93 -1.00
N GLN A 226 -2.15 -20.08 -0.35
CA GLN A 226 -2.64 -21.37 -0.84
C GLN A 226 -4.06 -21.64 -0.37
N LEU A 227 -5.01 -21.06 -1.10
CA LEU A 227 -6.42 -21.36 -0.92
C LEU A 227 -6.83 -22.47 -1.87
N ASP A 228 -6.76 -23.72 -1.40
CA ASP A 228 -7.29 -24.92 -2.07
C ASP A 228 -8.81 -24.85 -2.36
N LYS A 229 -9.47 -23.76 -1.93
CA LYS A 229 -10.88 -23.43 -2.19
C LYS A 229 -11.08 -22.46 -3.37
N GLN A 230 -10.02 -21.86 -3.90
CA GLN A 230 -10.08 -20.80 -4.94
C GLN A 230 -9.85 -21.32 -6.36
N GLU A 231 -10.39 -22.49 -6.70
CA GLU A 231 -10.32 -23.07 -8.05
C GLU A 231 -11.04 -22.22 -9.12
N GLN A 232 -11.88 -21.25 -8.71
CA GLN A 232 -12.86 -20.60 -9.60
C GLN A 232 -12.40 -19.26 -10.20
N HIS A 233 -11.68 -18.40 -9.48
CA HIS A 233 -11.32 -17.07 -9.99
C HIS A 233 -10.27 -17.17 -11.11
N GLU A 234 -10.53 -16.50 -12.24
CA GLU A 234 -9.57 -16.36 -13.34
C GLU A 234 -8.60 -15.20 -13.06
N ASP A 235 -7.29 -15.48 -13.14
CA ASP A 235 -6.19 -14.51 -13.04
C ASP A 235 -6.47 -13.23 -13.83
N ILE A 236 -6.43 -12.08 -13.16
CA ILE A 236 -6.65 -10.76 -13.75
C ILE A 236 -5.29 -10.18 -14.18
N ASP A 237 -5.26 -9.38 -15.25
CA ASP A 237 -4.11 -8.56 -15.64
C ASP A 237 -4.43 -7.04 -15.63
N SER A 238 -3.38 -6.21 -15.67
CA SER A 238 -3.53 -4.75 -15.68
C SER A 238 -4.21 -4.18 -16.95
N GLN A 239 -4.29 -4.95 -18.05
CA GLN A 239 -5.02 -4.56 -19.27
C GLN A 239 -6.53 -4.62 -19.03
N GLU A 240 -7.03 -5.66 -18.36
CA GLU A 240 -8.45 -5.77 -17.99
C GLU A 240 -8.88 -4.62 -17.07
N ILE A 241 -8.04 -4.22 -16.11
CA ILE A 241 -8.29 -3.08 -15.24
C ILE A 241 -8.35 -1.77 -16.04
N ALA A 242 -7.39 -1.53 -16.94
CA ALA A 242 -7.39 -0.32 -17.77
C ALA A 242 -8.61 -0.25 -18.70
N ASP A 243 -9.02 -1.37 -19.31
CA ASP A 243 -10.23 -1.44 -20.13
C ASP A 243 -11.51 -1.32 -19.30
N ALA A 244 -11.54 -1.79 -18.05
CA ALA A 244 -12.65 -1.56 -17.12
C ALA A 244 -12.77 -0.07 -16.74
N ILE A 245 -11.67 0.61 -16.41
CA ILE A 245 -11.68 2.06 -16.13
C ILE A 245 -12.18 2.85 -17.35
N ARG A 246 -11.78 2.45 -18.56
CA ARG A 246 -12.22 3.07 -19.82
C ARG A 246 -13.74 2.96 -20.09
N LEU A 247 -14.47 2.09 -19.38
CA LEU A 247 -15.95 2.07 -19.41
C LEU A 247 -16.56 3.30 -18.71
N ALA A 248 -15.88 3.90 -17.73
CA ALA A 248 -16.27 5.14 -17.10
C ALA A 248 -15.56 6.36 -17.72
N TYR A 249 -14.31 6.20 -18.16
CA TYR A 249 -13.47 7.29 -18.66
C TYR A 249 -12.76 6.90 -19.98
N PRO A 250 -13.38 7.06 -21.16
CA PRO A 250 -12.79 6.61 -22.44
C PRO A 250 -11.43 7.23 -22.82
N GLU A 251 -11.12 8.43 -22.31
CA GLU A 251 -9.80 9.06 -22.45
C GLU A 251 -8.71 8.39 -21.58
N HIS A 252 -9.05 7.57 -20.57
CA HIS A 252 -8.12 7.00 -19.58
C HIS A 252 -6.93 6.28 -20.21
N GLU A 253 -5.73 6.83 -19.98
CA GLU A 253 -4.46 6.27 -20.43
C GLU A 253 -3.40 6.38 -19.32
N PRO A 254 -2.68 5.30 -19.02
CA PRO A 254 -1.52 5.34 -18.12
C PRO A 254 -0.39 6.22 -18.62
N CYS A 255 0.46 6.63 -17.68
CA CYS A 255 1.63 7.47 -17.95
C CYS A 255 2.95 6.75 -17.64
N SER A 256 2.95 5.82 -16.69
CA SER A 256 4.17 5.15 -16.22
C SER A 256 3.89 3.76 -15.65
N TYR A 257 4.93 2.92 -15.58
CA TYR A 257 4.80 1.54 -15.12
C TYR A 257 6.08 0.99 -14.49
N LEU A 258 5.93 -0.07 -13.71
CA LEU A 258 7.01 -0.96 -13.28
C LEU A 258 6.81 -2.33 -13.93
N ASN A 259 7.89 -2.90 -14.45
CA ASN A 259 7.87 -4.16 -15.20
C ASN A 259 7.94 -5.40 -14.31
N GLY A 260 7.80 -6.56 -14.94
CA GLY A 260 8.07 -7.85 -14.32
C GLY A 260 9.53 -8.28 -14.38
N THR A 261 9.93 -9.18 -13.48
CA THR A 261 11.28 -9.79 -13.44
C THR A 261 11.52 -10.78 -14.58
N GLU A 262 10.48 -11.45 -15.06
CA GLU A 262 10.54 -12.49 -16.10
C GLU A 262 9.97 -12.00 -17.45
N ASP A 263 9.10 -10.99 -17.43
CA ASP A 263 8.62 -10.28 -18.63
C ASP A 263 8.68 -8.76 -18.44
N SER A 264 9.52 -8.11 -19.24
CA SER A 264 9.69 -6.66 -19.27
C SER A 264 8.47 -5.88 -19.78
N ARG A 265 7.53 -6.56 -20.48
CA ARG A 265 6.26 -5.97 -20.96
C ARG A 265 5.14 -6.04 -19.92
N SER A 266 5.25 -6.92 -18.93
CA SER A 266 4.20 -7.12 -17.92
C SER A 266 4.07 -5.91 -16.99
N MET A 267 2.83 -5.48 -16.77
CA MET A 267 2.49 -4.20 -16.12
C MET A 267 2.24 -4.40 -14.62
N LYS A 268 3.32 -4.65 -13.87
CA LYS A 268 3.27 -5.00 -12.44
C LYS A 268 2.79 -3.87 -11.56
N TRP A 269 3.26 -2.66 -11.84
CA TRP A 269 2.65 -1.43 -11.35
C TRP A 269 2.30 -0.60 -12.57
N LEU A 270 1.08 -0.06 -12.63
CA LEU A 270 0.63 0.78 -13.74
C LEU A 270 -0.01 2.04 -13.17
N LEU A 271 0.65 3.18 -13.39
CA LEU A 271 0.26 4.47 -12.85
C LEU A 271 -0.37 5.35 -13.92
N THR A 272 -1.59 5.80 -13.65
CA THR A 272 -2.27 6.87 -14.38
C THR A 272 -2.34 8.11 -13.50
N LEU A 273 -1.99 9.28 -14.06
CA LEU A 273 -2.17 10.58 -13.41
C LEU A 273 -3.24 11.36 -14.16
N ARG A 274 -4.36 11.68 -13.50
CA ARG A 274 -5.49 12.43 -14.08
C ARG A 274 -5.65 13.80 -13.43
N ALA A 275 -6.06 14.79 -14.22
CA ALA A 275 -6.23 16.17 -13.81
C ALA A 275 -7.72 16.56 -13.84
N GLY A 276 -8.27 17.06 -12.74
CA GLY A 276 -9.69 17.45 -12.68
C GLY A 276 -10.14 18.10 -11.38
N ASN A 277 -11.44 18.19 -11.20
CA ASN A 277 -12.11 18.51 -9.94
C ASN A 277 -13.36 17.62 -9.80
N LYS A 278 -14.21 17.83 -8.79
CA LYS A 278 -15.42 17.00 -8.59
C LYS A 278 -16.39 16.98 -9.78
N ASP A 279 -16.37 18.03 -10.60
CA ASP A 279 -17.31 18.20 -11.71
C ASP A 279 -16.80 17.50 -12.99
N GLU A 280 -15.48 17.52 -13.26
CA GLU A 280 -14.89 17.05 -14.52
C GLU A 280 -13.41 16.63 -14.40
N ILE A 281 -13.06 15.49 -15.02
CA ILE A 281 -11.68 15.18 -15.43
C ILE A 281 -11.36 15.91 -16.74
N ILE A 282 -10.47 16.90 -16.65
CA ILE A 282 -10.04 17.72 -17.77
C ILE A 282 -9.10 16.92 -18.69
N GLY A 283 -8.24 16.06 -18.14
CA GLY A 283 -7.37 15.21 -18.95
C GLY A 283 -6.40 14.33 -18.14
N TYR A 284 -5.41 13.79 -18.83
CA TYR A 284 -4.42 12.84 -18.30
C TYR A 284 -3.02 13.38 -18.56
N LEU A 285 -2.12 13.20 -17.58
CA LEU A 285 -0.73 13.63 -17.66
C LEU A 285 0.10 12.54 -18.35
N ASP A 286 1.06 12.94 -19.20
CA ASP A 286 1.80 12.02 -20.08
C ASP A 286 3.05 11.40 -19.43
N ALA A 287 3.65 10.44 -20.13
CA ALA A 287 4.90 9.79 -19.73
C ALA A 287 6.04 10.78 -19.46
N LYS A 288 6.12 11.89 -20.20
CA LYS A 288 7.14 12.92 -19.98
C LYS A 288 6.87 13.77 -18.74
N PHE A 289 5.61 13.93 -18.33
CA PHE A 289 5.29 14.50 -17.03
C PHE A 289 5.73 13.57 -15.89
N ALA A 290 5.44 12.26 -15.98
CA ALA A 290 5.86 11.28 -14.99
C ALA A 290 7.40 11.19 -14.87
N GLU A 291 8.09 11.18 -16.01
CA GLU A 291 9.56 11.23 -16.11
C GLU A 291 10.15 12.45 -15.39
N TRP A 292 9.62 13.64 -15.64
CA TRP A 292 10.06 14.86 -14.96
C TRP A 292 9.81 14.82 -13.46
N MET A 293 8.65 14.35 -13.01
CA MET A 293 8.35 14.26 -11.57
C MET A 293 9.33 13.34 -10.85
N GLN A 294 9.76 12.23 -11.46
CA GLN A 294 10.79 11.36 -10.88
C GLN A 294 12.18 11.99 -10.95
N ILE A 295 12.60 12.51 -12.11
CA ILE A 295 13.94 13.07 -12.33
C ILE A 295 14.18 14.32 -11.49
N PHE A 296 13.24 15.26 -11.41
CA PHE A 296 13.41 16.47 -10.59
C PHE A 296 13.39 16.14 -9.09
N HIS A 297 12.55 15.22 -8.63
CA HIS A 297 12.57 14.82 -7.22
C HIS A 297 13.91 14.13 -6.86
N HIS A 298 14.43 13.28 -7.74
CA HIS A 298 15.73 12.63 -7.54
C HIS A 298 16.90 13.63 -7.59
N LEU A 299 16.86 14.61 -8.50
CA LEU A 299 17.87 15.66 -8.63
C LEU A 299 17.92 16.59 -7.40
N PHE A 300 16.77 16.97 -6.83
CA PHE A 300 16.71 17.95 -5.73
C PHE A 300 16.68 17.31 -4.32
N PHE A 301 16.18 16.09 -4.17
CA PHE A 301 16.05 15.40 -2.87
C PHE A 301 16.82 14.07 -2.78
N GLY A 302 17.47 13.63 -3.85
CA GLY A 302 18.24 12.39 -3.88
C GLY A 302 17.39 11.11 -3.74
N THR A 303 16.10 11.17 -4.04
CA THR A 303 15.12 10.07 -3.88
C THR A 303 14.02 10.13 -4.96
N TYR A 304 13.41 9.00 -5.29
CA TYR A 304 12.25 8.95 -6.20
C TYR A 304 10.92 9.20 -5.49
N LEU A 305 9.93 9.74 -6.20
CA LEU A 305 8.66 10.18 -5.61
C LEU A 305 7.56 9.12 -5.76
N ALA A 306 6.87 8.81 -4.66
CA ALA A 306 5.58 8.09 -4.70
C ALA A 306 4.46 8.86 -3.99
N TYR A 307 4.74 9.43 -2.81
CA TYR A 307 3.76 10.16 -2.00
C TYR A 307 4.13 11.63 -1.84
N THR A 308 3.11 12.49 -1.90
CA THR A 308 3.24 13.94 -1.67
C THR A 308 2.03 14.47 -0.91
N ARG A 309 2.20 15.61 -0.23
CA ARG A 309 1.12 16.25 0.54
C ARG A 309 0.06 16.86 -0.39
N PRO A 310 -1.24 16.89 -0.01
CA PRO A 310 -2.33 17.36 -0.88
C PRO A 310 -2.15 18.78 -1.43
N CYS A 311 -1.43 19.66 -0.74
CA CYS A 311 -1.15 21.03 -1.18
C CYS A 311 -0.31 21.14 -2.48
N TRP A 312 0.38 20.06 -2.88
CA TRP A 312 1.11 19.95 -4.14
C TRP A 312 0.24 19.42 -5.29
N THR A 313 -0.66 18.48 -5.01
CA THR A 313 -1.55 17.90 -6.03
C THR A 313 -2.80 18.74 -6.30
N ALA A 314 -3.34 19.47 -5.31
CA ALA A 314 -4.61 20.18 -5.43
C ALA A 314 -4.62 21.37 -6.40
N TRP A 315 -3.45 21.92 -6.76
CA TRP A 315 -3.33 23.14 -7.57
C TRP A 315 -2.41 22.94 -8.77
N LEU A 316 -2.82 22.08 -9.71
CA LEU A 316 -2.15 21.88 -11.00
C LEU A 316 -1.91 23.20 -11.75
N GLN A 317 -2.77 24.22 -11.54
CA GLN A 317 -2.60 25.55 -12.13
C GLN A 317 -1.22 26.18 -11.89
N LYS A 318 -0.55 25.83 -10.77
CA LYS A 318 0.82 26.26 -10.47
C LYS A 318 1.81 25.87 -11.58
N LEU A 319 1.56 24.77 -12.31
CA LEU A 319 2.43 24.25 -13.37
C LEU A 319 2.17 24.86 -14.76
N ILE A 320 1.37 25.94 -14.86
CA ILE A 320 1.03 26.57 -16.15
C ILE A 320 2.26 27.01 -16.96
N PHE A 321 3.33 27.44 -16.28
CA PHE A 321 4.58 27.85 -16.93
C PHE A 321 5.35 26.68 -17.60
N LEU A 322 4.98 25.42 -17.31
CA LEU A 322 5.53 24.24 -17.95
C LEU A 322 4.77 23.82 -19.24
N THR A 323 3.65 24.47 -19.56
CA THR A 323 2.86 24.20 -20.78
C THR A 323 3.58 24.40 -22.13
N PRO A 324 4.60 25.26 -22.29
CA PRO A 324 5.40 25.28 -23.51
C PRO A 324 6.16 23.97 -23.71
N PHE A 325 6.55 23.30 -22.63
CA PHE A 325 7.51 22.20 -22.65
C PHE A 325 6.84 20.81 -22.57
N ASN A 326 5.70 20.65 -21.89
CA ASN A 326 4.98 19.37 -21.78
C ASN A 326 3.67 19.36 -22.60
N LYS A 327 3.42 18.26 -23.33
CA LYS A 327 2.26 18.09 -24.22
C LYS A 327 0.95 17.95 -23.44
N SER A 328 0.88 17.06 -22.45
CA SER A 328 -0.31 16.84 -21.64
C SER A 328 -0.73 18.09 -20.87
N LEU A 329 0.22 18.81 -20.26
CA LEU A 329 -0.07 20.11 -19.64
C LEU A 329 -0.66 21.09 -20.67
N ARG A 330 -0.06 21.22 -21.85
CA ARG A 330 -0.58 22.10 -22.91
C ARG A 330 -2.02 21.74 -23.32
N GLN A 331 -2.37 20.45 -23.35
CA GLN A 331 -3.72 19.98 -23.64
C GLN A 331 -4.70 20.26 -22.50
N ILE A 332 -4.32 20.01 -21.24
CA ILE A 332 -5.14 20.27 -20.05
C ILE A 332 -5.38 21.76 -19.88
N PHE A 333 -4.34 22.60 -19.96
CA PHE A 333 -4.48 24.06 -19.88
C PHE A 333 -5.21 24.64 -21.10
N GLY A 334 -5.08 24.04 -22.28
CA GLY A 334 -5.92 24.37 -23.45
C GLY A 334 -7.41 24.10 -23.21
N LYS A 335 -7.76 22.95 -22.61
CA LYS A 335 -9.13 22.65 -22.15
C LYS A 335 -9.57 23.56 -20.98
N LEU A 336 -8.67 24.03 -20.13
CA LEU A 336 -8.96 24.91 -18.99
C LEU A 336 -9.22 26.36 -19.42
N LEU A 337 -8.51 26.87 -20.44
CA LEU A 337 -8.73 28.21 -21.01
C LEU A 337 -10.18 28.44 -21.47
N THR A 338 -10.87 27.40 -21.95
CA THR A 338 -12.29 27.47 -22.34
C THR A 338 -13.28 27.25 -21.19
N ARG A 339 -12.79 27.04 -19.96
CA ARG A 339 -13.56 26.74 -18.74
C ARG A 339 -13.32 27.79 -17.65
N PRO A 340 -13.74 29.06 -17.81
CA PRO A 340 -13.45 30.14 -16.86
C PRO A 340 -13.89 29.83 -15.42
N LYS A 341 -14.99 29.08 -15.23
CA LYS A 341 -15.48 28.62 -13.90
C LYS A 341 -14.52 27.69 -13.14
N MET A 342 -13.49 27.15 -13.79
CA MET A 342 -12.50 26.26 -13.18
C MET A 342 -11.16 26.97 -12.89
N TRP A 343 -10.99 28.24 -13.26
CA TRP A 343 -9.78 28.99 -12.90
C TRP A 343 -9.74 29.40 -11.41
N THR A 344 -10.91 29.54 -10.79
CA THR A 344 -11.08 29.87 -9.36
C THR A 344 -11.25 28.65 -8.45
N LYS A 345 -11.45 27.45 -9.01
CA LYS A 345 -11.47 26.18 -8.27
C LYS A 345 -10.08 25.52 -8.31
N PRO A 346 -9.65 24.77 -7.30
CA PRO A 346 -8.46 23.93 -7.41
C PRO A 346 -8.64 22.87 -8.52
N VAL A 347 -7.58 22.59 -9.28
CA VAL A 347 -7.52 21.45 -10.22
C VAL A 347 -6.53 20.45 -9.68
N HIS A 348 -7.05 19.32 -9.25
CA HIS A 348 -6.34 18.25 -8.56
C HIS A 348 -5.67 17.31 -9.55
N ILE A 349 -4.42 16.94 -9.27
CA ILE A 349 -3.78 15.74 -9.80
C ILE A 349 -4.20 14.57 -8.91
N GLN A 350 -4.80 13.54 -9.49
CA GLN A 350 -5.17 12.30 -8.80
C GLN A 350 -4.49 11.10 -9.48
N SER A 351 -3.98 10.20 -8.66
CA SER A 351 -3.38 8.95 -9.09
C SER A 351 -4.44 7.84 -9.19
N ILE A 352 -4.39 7.04 -10.25
CA ILE A 352 -4.94 5.69 -10.26
C ILE A 352 -3.76 4.74 -10.42
N MET A 353 -3.56 3.85 -9.45
CA MET A 353 -2.54 2.82 -9.48
C MET A 353 -3.19 1.44 -9.69
N VAL A 354 -2.51 0.57 -10.42
CA VAL A 354 -2.89 -0.84 -10.58
C VAL A 354 -1.70 -1.70 -10.20
N ILE A 355 -1.88 -2.68 -9.30
CA ILE A 355 -0.80 -3.53 -8.76
C ILE A 355 -1.12 -4.99 -9.09
N GLN A 356 -0.42 -5.55 -10.08
CA GLN A 356 -0.51 -6.96 -10.49
C GLN A 356 0.52 -7.80 -9.70
N PRO A 357 0.10 -8.82 -8.93
CA PRO A 357 1.01 -9.69 -8.17
C PRO A 357 1.94 -10.56 -9.03
N CYS A 358 2.54 -11.57 -8.40
CA CYS A 358 3.22 -12.66 -9.11
C CYS A 358 2.33 -13.24 -10.22
N ASP A 359 2.86 -13.40 -11.44
CA ASP A 359 2.30 -14.37 -12.38
C ASP A 359 3.04 -15.70 -12.19
N LEU A 360 2.36 -16.82 -12.39
CA LEU A 360 2.99 -18.13 -12.57
C LEU A 360 2.88 -18.51 -14.04
N PHE A 361 4.01 -18.68 -14.72
CA PHE A 361 4.06 -19.08 -16.13
C PHE A 361 3.91 -20.59 -16.28
N ASP A 362 3.51 -21.07 -17.47
CA ASP A 362 3.33 -22.50 -17.77
C ASP A 362 4.62 -23.33 -17.61
N ASP A 363 5.79 -22.69 -17.63
CA ASP A 363 7.10 -23.32 -17.37
C ASP A 363 7.51 -23.34 -15.88
N GLY A 364 6.67 -22.79 -14.99
CA GLY A 364 6.89 -22.72 -13.54
C GLY A 364 7.65 -21.47 -13.06
N ARG A 365 8.12 -20.60 -13.98
CA ARG A 365 8.76 -19.33 -13.59
C ARG A 365 7.73 -18.36 -13.01
N GLN A 366 8.22 -17.49 -12.13
CA GLN A 366 7.41 -16.64 -11.27
C GLN A 366 7.76 -15.17 -11.51
N ASN A 367 6.91 -14.49 -12.27
CA ASN A 367 7.12 -13.13 -12.71
C ASN A 367 6.73 -12.17 -11.58
N MET A 368 7.71 -11.66 -10.83
CA MET A 368 7.52 -10.71 -9.71
C MET A 368 7.60 -9.27 -10.19
N CYS A 369 7.29 -8.29 -9.33
CA CYS A 369 7.63 -6.89 -9.57
C CYS A 369 9.15 -6.68 -9.53
N ASP A 370 9.73 -6.26 -10.67
CA ASP A 370 11.13 -5.85 -10.78
C ASP A 370 11.35 -4.57 -9.97
N GLY A 371 12.36 -4.53 -9.09
CA GLY A 371 12.57 -3.37 -8.22
C GLY A 371 11.38 -3.03 -7.32
N CYS A 372 10.67 -4.04 -6.79
CA CYS A 372 9.36 -3.83 -6.16
C CYS A 372 9.36 -2.79 -5.02
N PRO A 373 8.44 -1.81 -5.01
CA PRO A 373 8.26 -0.87 -3.90
C PRO A 373 8.07 -1.61 -2.57
N ASP A 374 7.20 -2.61 -2.57
CA ASP A 374 6.77 -3.39 -1.40
C ASP A 374 7.81 -4.44 -0.95
N ALA A 375 9.10 -4.20 -1.20
CA ALA A 375 10.17 -4.99 -0.63
C ALA A 375 10.42 -4.60 0.84
N ILE A 376 10.48 -5.62 1.70
CA ILE A 376 10.71 -5.58 3.16
C ILE A 376 12.13 -6.06 3.50
N PHE A 377 12.66 -5.63 4.64
CA PHE A 377 13.89 -6.19 5.22
C PHE A 377 13.65 -7.56 5.86
N TYR A 378 14.48 -8.55 5.52
CA TYR A 378 14.50 -9.88 6.13
C TYR A 378 15.92 -10.46 6.10
N LYS A 379 16.50 -10.72 7.27
CA LYS A 379 17.81 -11.41 7.46
C LYS A 379 18.90 -10.88 6.52
N ASP A 380 19.19 -9.58 6.65
CA ASP A 380 20.21 -8.83 5.88
C ASP A 380 19.97 -8.79 4.35
N LYS A 381 18.70 -8.98 3.92
CA LYS A 381 18.26 -8.90 2.53
C LYS A 381 16.98 -8.06 2.40
N LEU A 382 16.74 -7.56 1.19
CA LEU A 382 15.46 -6.95 0.81
C LEU A 382 14.70 -7.94 -0.07
N VAL A 383 13.45 -8.22 0.27
CA VAL A 383 12.64 -9.31 -0.28
C VAL A 383 11.20 -8.87 -0.49
N TRP A 384 10.47 -9.45 -1.44
CA TRP A 384 9.05 -9.11 -1.66
C TRP A 384 8.21 -9.48 -0.42
N SER A 385 7.44 -8.52 0.13
CA SER A 385 6.57 -8.75 1.29
C SER A 385 5.59 -9.91 1.07
N CYS A 386 4.95 -9.93 -0.10
CA CYS A 386 4.04 -10.99 -0.55
C CYS A 386 4.67 -12.37 -0.78
N ARG A 387 5.95 -12.56 -0.44
CA ARG A 387 6.71 -13.83 -0.50
C ARG A 387 7.52 -14.12 0.76
N VAL A 388 7.49 -13.26 1.78
CA VAL A 388 8.38 -13.40 2.96
C VAL A 388 8.02 -14.62 3.82
N ASP A 389 6.73 -15.00 3.86
CA ASP A 389 6.23 -16.25 4.46
C ASP A 389 7.03 -17.50 4.01
N GLU A 390 7.46 -17.57 2.76
CA GLU A 390 8.24 -18.71 2.22
C GLU A 390 9.66 -18.75 2.79
N LEU A 391 10.24 -17.58 3.02
CA LEU A 391 11.55 -17.45 3.65
C LEU A 391 11.48 -17.70 5.16
N GLU A 392 10.33 -17.45 5.78
CA GLU A 392 10.05 -17.72 7.19
C GLU A 392 9.79 -19.22 7.42
N LYS A 393 8.99 -19.87 6.56
CA LYS A 393 8.56 -21.28 6.68
C LYS A 393 9.52 -22.30 6.05
N PHE A 394 10.06 -22.02 4.86
CA PHE A 394 10.91 -22.96 4.10
C PHE A 394 12.38 -22.53 3.97
N GLY A 395 12.72 -21.32 4.42
CA GLY A 395 14.08 -20.76 4.34
C GLY A 395 14.53 -20.38 2.93
N ALA A 396 13.64 -20.45 1.93
CA ALA A 396 13.86 -20.02 0.55
C ALA A 396 12.52 -19.75 -0.14
N PHE A 397 12.53 -18.90 -1.16
CA PHE A 397 11.37 -18.75 -2.05
C PHE A 397 11.06 -20.09 -2.72
N ILE A 398 9.78 -20.41 -2.84
CA ILE A 398 9.35 -21.63 -3.50
C ILE A 398 9.55 -21.51 -5.02
N GLN A 399 9.94 -22.61 -5.64
CA GLN A 399 10.10 -22.78 -7.07
C GLN A 399 9.06 -23.79 -7.55
N CYS A 400 8.31 -23.45 -8.60
CA CYS A 400 7.40 -24.37 -9.26
C CYS A 400 8.13 -25.00 -10.44
N ALA A 401 7.96 -26.31 -10.64
CA ALA A 401 8.31 -26.99 -11.90
C ALA A 401 7.06 -27.71 -12.43
N PRO A 402 6.78 -27.70 -13.75
CA PRO A 402 5.59 -28.36 -14.27
C PRO A 402 5.58 -29.85 -13.93
N ARG A 403 4.44 -30.38 -13.48
CA ARG A 403 4.25 -31.83 -13.33
C ARG A 403 4.32 -32.47 -14.70
N SER A 404 5.49 -33.01 -15.01
CA SER A 404 5.67 -33.93 -16.13
C SER A 404 4.65 -35.07 -16.04
N CYS A 405 4.17 -35.58 -17.18
CA CYS A 405 3.20 -36.68 -17.23
C CYS A 405 3.79 -38.05 -16.80
N CYS A 406 4.81 -38.06 -15.95
CA CYS A 406 5.59 -39.22 -15.50
C CYS A 406 4.86 -40.09 -14.46
N GLY A 407 3.53 -40.19 -14.58
CA GLY A 407 2.72 -41.21 -13.92
C GLY A 407 2.92 -42.59 -14.57
N GLY A 408 4.11 -43.18 -14.41
CA GLY A 408 4.35 -44.60 -14.71
C GLY A 408 4.21 -45.02 -16.19
N GLY A 409 4.59 -44.16 -17.14
CA GLY A 409 4.57 -44.47 -18.58
C GLY A 409 5.68 -43.76 -19.35
N THR A 410 6.16 -44.36 -20.44
CA THR A 410 7.27 -43.83 -21.24
C THR A 410 6.86 -42.63 -22.12
N CYS A 411 6.95 -41.43 -21.57
CA CYS A 411 6.94 -40.19 -22.35
C CYS A 411 8.38 -39.79 -22.71
N ALA A 412 8.85 -40.20 -23.89
CA ALA A 412 9.81 -39.36 -24.62
C ALA A 412 9.14 -38.01 -24.94
N PRO A 413 9.86 -36.88 -24.98
CA PRO A 413 9.27 -35.61 -25.38
C PRO A 413 8.69 -35.74 -26.79
N GLN A 414 7.40 -35.44 -26.95
CA GLN A 414 6.83 -35.29 -28.28
C GLN A 414 7.52 -34.11 -28.96
N PRO A 415 8.06 -34.27 -30.18
CA PRO A 415 8.51 -33.14 -30.98
C PRO A 415 7.36 -32.16 -31.16
N ALA A 416 7.66 -30.85 -31.16
CA ALA A 416 6.66 -29.83 -31.46
C ALA A 416 5.97 -30.14 -32.81
N PRO A 417 4.65 -29.92 -32.94
CA PRO A 417 3.95 -30.17 -34.20
C PRO A 417 4.61 -29.33 -35.31
N ALA A 418 5.09 -30.02 -36.35
CA ALA A 418 5.65 -29.35 -37.52
C ALA A 418 4.60 -28.41 -38.15
N PRO A 419 5.01 -27.24 -38.67
CA PRO A 419 4.07 -26.29 -39.27
C PRO A 419 3.31 -26.95 -40.43
N GLU A 420 2.00 -26.75 -40.46
CA GLU A 420 1.11 -27.36 -41.44
C GLU A 420 1.52 -26.93 -42.86
N ALA A 421 1.75 -27.93 -43.73
CA ALA A 421 2.35 -27.69 -45.04
C ALA A 421 1.39 -26.93 -45.97
N ALA A 422 1.69 -25.66 -46.22
CA ALA A 422 1.02 -24.87 -47.26
C ALA A 422 1.15 -25.60 -48.61
N LYS A 423 0.03 -25.73 -49.33
CA LYS A 423 -0.01 -26.46 -50.62
C LYS A 423 0.92 -25.80 -51.63
N ALA A 424 1.81 -26.60 -52.22
CA ALA A 424 2.72 -26.14 -53.25
C ALA A 424 1.96 -25.71 -54.53
N PRO A 425 2.29 -24.54 -55.13
CA PRO A 425 1.95 -24.24 -56.51
C PRO A 425 2.81 -25.05 -57.49
N GLU A 426 2.40 -25.10 -58.76
CA GLU A 426 3.09 -25.85 -59.81
C GLU A 426 4.52 -25.35 -60.13
N PRO A 427 5.41 -26.21 -60.66
CA PRO A 427 6.81 -25.88 -60.89
C PRO A 427 7.00 -24.89 -62.04
N ALA A 428 7.34 -23.64 -61.70
CA ALA A 428 7.89 -22.68 -62.65
C ALA A 428 9.30 -23.11 -63.12
N ALA A 429 9.65 -22.75 -64.35
CA ALA A 429 10.88 -23.21 -65.01
C ALA A 429 12.17 -22.67 -64.35
N ALA A 430 13.26 -23.43 -64.51
CA ALA A 430 14.56 -23.11 -63.91
C ALA A 430 15.16 -21.79 -64.47
N PRO A 431 15.66 -20.90 -63.60
CA PRO A 431 16.33 -19.67 -64.03
C PRO A 431 17.76 -19.94 -64.56
N ALA A 432 18.25 -19.00 -65.38
CA ALA A 432 19.61 -18.98 -65.91
C ALA A 432 20.65 -18.62 -64.81
N PRO A 433 21.95 -18.94 -65.00
CA PRO A 433 23.01 -18.60 -64.04
C PRO A 433 23.14 -17.09 -63.81
N GLU A 434 23.59 -16.72 -62.61
CA GLU A 434 23.68 -15.34 -62.13
C GLU A 434 24.70 -14.49 -62.92
N PRO A 435 24.41 -13.20 -63.17
CA PRO A 435 25.38 -12.27 -63.74
C PRO A 435 26.43 -11.85 -62.70
N THR A 436 27.69 -11.75 -63.14
CA THR A 436 28.81 -11.24 -62.35
C THR A 436 28.52 -9.83 -61.80
N PRO A 437 28.84 -9.52 -60.52
CA PRO A 437 28.60 -8.19 -59.96
C PRO A 437 29.42 -7.11 -60.69
N VAL A 438 28.74 -6.02 -61.05
CA VAL A 438 29.35 -4.77 -61.53
C VAL A 438 29.87 -4.00 -60.31
N PRO A 439 31.08 -3.39 -60.34
CA PRO A 439 31.60 -2.62 -59.21
C PRO A 439 30.71 -1.40 -58.89
N GLU A 440 30.62 -1.08 -57.59
CA GLU A 440 29.83 0.04 -57.09
C GLU A 440 30.39 1.41 -57.58
N PRO A 441 29.52 2.42 -57.80
CA PRO A 441 29.96 3.77 -58.11
C PRO A 441 30.58 4.43 -56.87
N THR A 442 31.76 5.04 -57.04
CA THR A 442 32.47 5.76 -55.98
C THR A 442 31.59 6.85 -55.34
N PRO A 443 31.55 6.97 -53.99
CA PRO A 443 30.84 8.06 -53.32
C PRO A 443 31.34 9.44 -53.78
N ALA A 444 30.41 10.39 -53.89
CA ALA A 444 30.76 11.79 -54.06
C ALA A 444 31.46 12.32 -52.78
N PRO A 445 32.42 13.26 -52.91
CA PRO A 445 33.12 13.81 -51.75
C PRO A 445 32.17 14.59 -50.84
N GLU A 446 32.41 14.52 -49.52
CA GLU A 446 31.65 15.28 -48.53
C GLU A 446 31.74 16.80 -48.79
N PRO A 447 30.66 17.57 -48.54
CA PRO A 447 30.74 19.02 -48.52
C PRO A 447 31.68 19.47 -47.40
N ALA A 448 32.59 20.41 -47.72
CA ALA A 448 33.53 20.95 -46.74
C ALA A 448 32.81 21.55 -45.52
N PRO A 449 33.38 21.44 -44.30
CA PRO A 449 32.73 21.90 -43.09
C PRO A 449 32.47 23.42 -43.13
N THR A 450 31.23 23.80 -42.84
CA THR A 450 30.83 25.21 -42.68
C THR A 450 31.74 25.88 -41.65
N PRO A 451 32.30 27.08 -41.92
CA PRO A 451 33.17 27.75 -40.97
C PRO A 451 32.42 28.03 -39.67
N VAL A 452 33.01 27.62 -38.55
CA VAL A 452 32.54 27.96 -37.21
C VAL A 452 32.54 29.49 -37.09
N PRO A 453 31.45 30.14 -36.62
CA PRO A 453 31.46 31.58 -36.40
C PRO A 453 32.56 31.93 -35.41
N GLN A 454 33.53 32.73 -35.88
CA GLN A 454 34.65 33.19 -35.09
C GLN A 454 34.11 34.03 -33.92
N ALA A 455 34.47 33.67 -32.69
CA ALA A 455 34.02 34.41 -31.51
C ALA A 455 34.45 35.88 -31.62
N GLU A 456 33.51 36.80 -31.42
CA GLU A 456 33.83 38.23 -31.35
C GLU A 456 34.81 38.49 -30.18
N PRO A 457 35.67 39.52 -30.27
CA PRO A 457 36.59 39.84 -29.19
C PRO A 457 35.83 40.15 -27.90
N VAL A 458 36.02 39.31 -26.88
CA VAL A 458 35.50 39.55 -25.53
C VAL A 458 36.08 40.89 -25.07
N GLN A 459 35.23 41.90 -24.94
CA GLN A 459 35.64 43.20 -24.40
C GLN A 459 36.16 42.98 -22.98
N ALA A 460 37.25 43.65 -22.64
CA ALA A 460 37.79 43.61 -21.29
C ALA A 460 36.71 44.12 -20.31
N PRO A 461 36.55 43.49 -19.13
CA PRO A 461 35.56 43.94 -18.17
C PRO A 461 35.85 45.38 -17.76
N GLU A 462 34.81 46.23 -17.76
CA GLU A 462 34.91 47.58 -17.21
C GLU A 462 35.32 47.51 -15.73
N PRO A 463 36.12 48.47 -15.23
CA PRO A 463 36.53 48.49 -13.83
C PRO A 463 35.30 48.60 -12.93
N THR A 464 35.22 47.73 -11.92
CA THR A 464 34.14 47.73 -10.92
C THR A 464 34.01 49.13 -10.31
N PRO A 465 32.83 49.78 -10.34
CA PRO A 465 32.64 51.07 -9.71
C PRO A 465 32.86 50.96 -8.21
N GLU A 466 33.55 51.96 -7.64
CA GLU A 466 33.91 52.01 -6.23
C GLU A 466 32.65 52.02 -5.32
N PRO A 467 32.64 51.31 -4.17
CA PRO A 467 31.45 51.22 -3.34
C PRO A 467 30.96 52.60 -2.88
N ALA A 468 29.68 52.90 -3.16
CA ALA A 468 29.05 54.12 -2.65
C ALA A 468 29.10 54.16 -1.12
N PRO A 469 29.32 55.34 -0.51
CA PRO A 469 29.41 55.47 0.95
C PRO A 469 28.11 55.02 1.62
N ALA A 470 28.25 54.35 2.76
CA ALA A 470 27.11 53.85 3.52
C ALA A 470 26.18 55.01 3.94
N PRO A 471 24.84 54.86 3.82
CA PRO A 471 23.91 55.89 4.24
C PRO A 471 23.94 56.08 5.76
N GLU A 472 23.84 57.33 6.20
CA GLU A 472 23.75 57.65 7.63
C GLU A 472 22.48 57.05 8.25
N ALA A 473 22.54 56.75 9.55
CA ALA A 473 21.47 56.08 10.27
C ALA A 473 20.21 56.96 10.37
N VAL A 474 19.20 56.67 9.54
CA VAL A 474 17.88 57.26 9.65
C VAL A 474 17.26 56.85 10.99
N ILE A 475 17.01 57.83 11.86
CA ILE A 475 16.35 57.62 13.15
C ILE A 475 14.95 57.05 12.90
N ALA A 476 14.64 55.93 13.55
CA ALA A 476 13.33 55.29 13.43
C ALA A 476 12.22 56.23 13.95
N PRO A 477 11.09 56.40 13.22
CA PRO A 477 9.92 57.08 13.75
C PRO A 477 9.33 56.27 14.90
N GLU A 478 8.75 56.95 15.89
CA GLU A 478 8.07 56.32 17.02
C GLU A 478 6.87 55.46 16.55
N PRO A 479 6.55 54.36 17.24
CA PRO A 479 5.45 53.47 16.84
C PRO A 479 4.11 54.19 16.96
N THR A 480 3.39 54.27 15.84
CA THR A 480 1.97 54.67 15.81
C THR A 480 1.18 53.78 16.76
N PRO A 481 0.33 54.33 17.65
CA PRO A 481 -0.45 53.52 18.58
C PRO A 481 -1.40 52.57 17.86
N GLU A 482 -1.58 51.37 18.41
CA GLU A 482 -2.48 50.35 17.86
C GLU A 482 -3.93 50.86 17.82
N PRO A 483 -4.71 50.57 16.76
CA PRO A 483 -6.12 50.90 16.72
C PRO A 483 -6.87 50.10 17.79
N GLN A 484 -7.59 50.79 18.67
CA GLN A 484 -8.47 50.13 19.63
C GLN A 484 -9.55 49.32 18.88
N PRO A 485 -9.90 48.11 19.35
CA PRO A 485 -10.94 47.32 18.70
C PRO A 485 -12.30 48.02 18.80
N GLU A 486 -13.05 48.00 17.70
CA GLU A 486 -14.44 48.49 17.69
C GLU A 486 -15.31 47.67 18.67
N PRO A 487 -16.32 48.30 19.31
CA PRO A 487 -17.16 47.61 20.28
C PRO A 487 -17.98 46.50 19.60
N VAL A 488 -17.67 45.25 19.96
CA VAL A 488 -18.40 44.06 19.51
C VAL A 488 -19.89 44.21 19.86
N GLN A 489 -20.75 44.20 18.84
CA GLN A 489 -22.20 44.22 19.05
C GLN A 489 -22.62 42.93 19.76
N THR A 490 -23.34 43.07 20.88
CA THR A 490 -23.89 41.94 21.62
C THR A 490 -24.95 41.24 20.75
N PRO A 491 -24.84 39.94 20.47
CA PRO A 491 -25.90 39.22 19.75
C PRO A 491 -27.18 39.18 20.59
N GLU A 492 -28.34 39.25 19.93
CA GLU A 492 -29.63 39.11 20.58
C GLU A 492 -29.77 37.72 21.25
N PRO A 493 -30.51 37.60 22.37
CA PRO A 493 -30.68 36.34 23.07
C PRO A 493 -31.48 35.34 22.20
N THR A 494 -30.85 34.21 21.89
CA THR A 494 -31.50 33.06 21.24
C THR A 494 -32.75 32.64 22.04
N PRO A 495 -33.90 32.40 21.39
CA PRO A 495 -35.10 31.94 22.09
C PRO A 495 -34.89 30.58 22.75
N GLU A 496 -35.49 30.42 23.93
CA GLU A 496 -35.39 29.24 24.78
C GLU A 496 -35.92 27.97 24.08
N PRO A 497 -35.22 26.82 24.15
CA PRO A 497 -35.66 25.60 23.48
C PRO A 497 -36.93 25.03 24.12
N ALA A 498 -37.86 24.55 23.28
CA ALA A 498 -39.08 23.90 23.72
C ALA A 498 -38.80 22.63 24.55
N PRO A 499 -39.66 22.29 25.53
CA PRO A 499 -39.41 21.17 26.44
C PRO A 499 -39.33 19.83 25.70
N VAL A 500 -38.35 19.02 26.10
CA VAL A 500 -38.11 17.68 25.57
C VAL A 500 -39.26 16.74 26.00
N PRO A 501 -39.81 15.89 25.10
CA PRO A 501 -40.79 14.87 25.48
C PRO A 501 -40.23 13.89 26.53
N GLU A 502 -41.08 13.41 27.44
CA GLU A 502 -40.68 12.42 28.44
C GLU A 502 -40.18 11.12 27.79
N ALA A 503 -39.15 10.52 28.40
CA ALA A 503 -38.54 9.30 27.89
C ALA A 503 -39.51 8.11 27.97
N VAL A 504 -39.72 7.44 26.83
CA VAL A 504 -40.39 6.14 26.80
C VAL A 504 -39.47 5.11 27.47
N ILE A 505 -39.96 4.50 28.55
CA ILE A 505 -39.23 3.45 29.26
C ILE A 505 -39.24 2.17 28.40
N GLU A 506 -38.08 1.81 27.84
CA GLU A 506 -37.88 0.45 27.31
C GLU A 506 -37.85 -0.57 28.46
N PRO A 507 -38.42 -1.78 28.28
CA PRO A 507 -38.40 -2.82 29.31
C PRO A 507 -36.98 -3.37 29.52
N GLU A 508 -36.66 -3.71 30.77
CA GLU A 508 -35.34 -4.24 31.15
C GLU A 508 -34.97 -5.52 30.36
N PRO A 509 -33.69 -5.67 29.92
CA PRO A 509 -33.25 -6.88 29.27
C PRO A 509 -33.18 -8.06 30.25
N THR A 510 -33.78 -9.19 29.87
CA THR A 510 -33.68 -10.45 30.61
C THR A 510 -32.20 -10.85 30.80
N PRO A 511 -31.73 -11.19 32.01
CA PRO A 511 -30.33 -11.55 32.23
C PRO A 511 -29.95 -12.84 31.50
N GLU A 512 -28.79 -12.83 30.85
CA GLU A 512 -28.22 -14.00 30.19
C GLU A 512 -27.79 -15.07 31.22
N PRO A 513 -27.88 -16.37 30.88
CA PRO A 513 -27.42 -17.44 31.76
C PRO A 513 -25.88 -17.45 31.84
N GLN A 514 -25.34 -17.51 33.06
CA GLN A 514 -23.90 -17.67 33.28
C GLN A 514 -23.40 -19.01 32.70
N PRO A 515 -22.24 -19.04 32.03
CA PRO A 515 -21.64 -20.29 31.57
C PRO A 515 -21.13 -21.13 32.74
N GLU A 516 -21.28 -22.46 32.65
CA GLU A 516 -20.73 -23.39 33.65
C GLU A 516 -19.17 -23.37 33.62
N PRO A 517 -18.50 -23.54 34.78
CA PRO A 517 -17.05 -23.49 34.87
C PRO A 517 -16.40 -24.69 34.17
N VAL A 518 -15.75 -24.44 33.03
CA VAL A 518 -14.93 -25.43 32.32
C VAL A 518 -13.71 -25.79 33.17
N GLN A 519 -13.51 -27.08 33.45
CA GLN A 519 -12.33 -27.56 34.15
C GLN A 519 -11.08 -27.44 33.27
N VAL A 520 -10.08 -26.71 33.76
CA VAL A 520 -8.75 -26.60 33.12
C VAL A 520 -7.95 -27.87 33.42
N PRO A 521 -7.41 -28.59 32.42
CA PRO A 521 -6.52 -29.72 32.65
C PRO A 521 -5.22 -29.30 33.33
N GLU A 522 -4.74 -30.12 34.27
CA GLU A 522 -3.48 -29.91 35.00
C GLU A 522 -2.27 -29.97 34.03
N PRO A 523 -1.30 -29.05 34.12
CA PRO A 523 -0.16 -29.01 33.19
C PRO A 523 0.79 -30.19 33.42
N ALA A 524 1.21 -30.84 32.32
CA ALA A 524 2.15 -31.95 32.37
C ALA A 524 3.53 -31.54 32.93
N PRO A 525 4.22 -32.43 33.66
CA PRO A 525 5.47 -32.09 34.33
C PRO A 525 6.62 -31.80 33.34
N VAL A 526 7.35 -30.71 33.60
CA VAL A 526 8.49 -30.27 32.79
C VAL A 526 9.65 -31.26 32.90
N PRO A 527 10.23 -31.76 31.78
CA PRO A 527 11.43 -32.59 31.82
C PRO A 527 12.65 -31.84 32.38
N ALA A 528 13.44 -32.50 33.23
CA ALA A 528 14.64 -31.91 33.81
C ALA A 528 15.73 -31.63 32.73
N PRO A 529 16.61 -30.61 32.94
CA PRO A 529 17.67 -30.29 32.00
C PRO A 529 18.62 -31.47 31.73
N ARG A 530 18.99 -31.66 30.46
CA ARG A 530 20.10 -32.56 30.10
C ARG A 530 21.42 -31.93 30.51
N GLN A 531 22.37 -32.77 30.94
CA GLN A 531 23.74 -32.36 31.21
C GLN A 531 24.56 -32.43 29.92
N ASP A 532 25.12 -31.30 29.49
CA ASP A 532 25.99 -31.27 28.30
C ASP A 532 27.37 -31.85 28.61
N THR A 533 27.63 -33.06 28.11
CA THR A 533 28.95 -33.69 28.16
C THR A 533 29.84 -33.14 27.05
N ALA A 534 30.81 -32.29 27.41
CA ALA A 534 31.75 -31.71 26.45
C ALA A 534 32.62 -32.79 25.75
N PRO A 535 32.76 -32.77 24.40
CA PRO A 535 33.68 -33.65 23.70
C PRO A 535 35.13 -33.14 23.78
N ALA A 536 36.06 -34.00 24.16
CA ALA A 536 37.49 -33.66 24.22
C ALA A 536 38.11 -33.62 22.81
N THR A 537 38.72 -32.50 22.43
CA THR A 537 39.53 -32.36 21.21
C THR A 537 41.02 -32.58 21.52
N LYS A 538 41.75 -33.23 20.60
CA LYS A 538 43.13 -33.70 20.86
C LYS A 538 44.09 -33.40 19.71
N GLY A 539 44.66 -32.19 19.74
CA GLY A 539 46.00 -31.86 19.25
C GLY A 539 46.28 -31.79 17.73
N MET A 540 47.15 -30.84 17.37
CA MET A 540 47.97 -30.77 16.14
C MET A 540 47.22 -30.48 14.83
N THR A 541 47.68 -29.59 13.93
CA THR A 541 48.85 -28.68 13.93
C THR A 541 48.61 -27.52 12.94
N GLU A 542 49.27 -26.38 13.14
CA GLU A 542 49.34 -25.30 12.13
C GLU A 542 50.18 -25.73 10.90
N PRO A 543 50.11 -24.95 9.79
CA PRO A 543 51.25 -24.06 9.54
C PRO A 543 50.84 -22.60 9.27
N ALA A 544 51.72 -21.67 9.66
CA ALA A 544 51.48 -20.24 9.53
C ALA A 544 51.74 -19.69 8.11
N VAL A 545 50.95 -18.71 7.69
CA VAL A 545 51.24 -17.80 6.57
C VAL A 545 51.15 -16.37 7.09
N LYS A 546 52.17 -15.55 6.79
CA LYS A 546 52.39 -14.22 7.40
C LYS A 546 52.53 -13.16 6.31
N VAL A 547 51.53 -12.28 6.18
CA VAL A 547 51.53 -11.14 5.23
C VAL A 547 51.13 -9.87 5.98
N MET A 548 51.67 -8.72 5.54
CA MET A 548 51.68 -7.45 6.30
C MET A 548 50.33 -6.72 6.32
N THR A 549 50.01 -6.11 7.46
CA THR A 549 49.09 -4.98 7.56
C THR A 549 49.82 -3.65 7.27
N PRO A 550 49.23 -2.73 6.50
CA PRO A 550 49.68 -1.33 6.42
C PRO A 550 49.27 -0.54 7.67
N PRO A 551 49.91 0.62 7.95
CA PRO A 551 49.65 1.39 9.17
C PRO A 551 48.31 2.13 9.15
N ALA A 552 47.73 2.37 10.33
CA ALA A 552 46.51 3.15 10.50
C ALA A 552 46.75 4.65 10.26
N VAL A 553 45.81 5.31 9.58
CA VAL A 553 45.74 6.77 9.51
C VAL A 553 45.08 7.30 10.77
N VAL A 554 45.71 8.28 11.42
CA VAL A 554 45.17 8.92 12.63
C VAL A 554 44.02 9.85 12.25
N ALA A 555 42.82 9.57 12.77
CA ALA A 555 41.71 10.51 12.78
C ALA A 555 41.84 11.46 14.00
N PRO A 556 41.45 12.74 13.88
CA PRO A 556 41.47 13.67 15.01
C PRO A 556 40.43 13.30 16.07
N GLU A 557 40.71 13.64 17.33
CA GLU A 557 39.83 13.36 18.46
C GLU A 557 38.50 14.15 18.36
N PRO A 558 37.35 13.54 18.70
CA PRO A 558 36.08 14.26 18.78
C PRO A 558 36.01 15.13 20.04
N THR A 559 35.54 16.37 19.88
CA THR A 559 35.28 17.30 20.99
C THR A 559 34.33 16.68 22.02
N PRO A 560 34.57 16.83 23.34
CA PRO A 560 33.65 16.32 24.36
C PRO A 560 32.25 16.91 24.23
N ALA A 561 31.23 16.03 24.30
CA ALA A 561 29.84 16.45 24.39
C ALA A 561 29.55 17.13 25.74
N PRO A 562 28.62 18.11 25.80
CA PRO A 562 28.19 18.70 27.06
C PRO A 562 27.51 17.65 27.96
N ALA A 563 27.71 17.77 29.27
CA ALA A 563 27.06 16.88 30.25
C ALA A 563 25.54 17.13 30.30
N PRO A 564 24.71 16.09 30.50
CA PRO A 564 23.26 16.25 30.61
C PRO A 564 22.88 16.96 31.92
N GLU A 565 21.83 17.78 31.85
CA GLU A 565 21.22 18.41 33.03
C GLU A 565 20.57 17.36 33.96
N PRO A 566 20.54 17.60 35.29
CA PRO A 566 19.97 16.65 36.24
C PRO A 566 18.44 16.58 36.14
N THR A 567 17.91 15.36 35.94
CA THR A 567 16.47 15.08 35.92
C THR A 567 15.80 15.50 37.23
N PRO A 568 14.65 16.21 37.20
CA PRO A 568 13.86 16.49 38.40
C PRO A 568 13.40 15.21 39.10
N ALA A 569 13.39 15.21 40.43
CA ALA A 569 12.90 14.09 41.24
C ALA A 569 11.36 13.91 41.10
N PRO A 570 10.84 12.68 41.15
CA PRO A 570 9.39 12.43 41.07
C PRO A 570 8.65 12.99 42.28
N ALA A 571 7.42 13.46 42.06
CA ALA A 571 6.51 13.90 43.12
C ALA A 571 5.99 12.71 43.94
N PRO A 572 5.71 12.88 45.25
CA PRO A 572 5.19 11.81 46.10
C PRO A 572 3.74 11.42 45.74
N GLU A 573 3.40 10.16 45.95
CA GLU A 573 2.06 9.61 45.69
C GLU A 573 1.01 10.15 46.69
N PRO A 574 -0.26 10.32 46.27
CA PRO A 574 -1.34 10.75 47.15
C PRO A 574 -1.75 9.64 48.12
N THR A 575 -1.99 10.01 49.39
CA THR A 575 -2.48 9.10 50.44
C THR A 575 -3.94 8.70 50.20
N PRO A 576 -4.33 7.42 50.35
CA PRO A 576 -5.72 6.98 50.17
C PRO A 576 -6.66 7.48 51.28
N GLU A 577 -7.92 7.75 50.92
CA GLU A 577 -8.98 8.13 51.87
C GLU A 577 -9.45 6.96 52.76
N PRO A 578 -9.94 7.23 53.98
CA PRO A 578 -10.42 6.20 54.90
C PRO A 578 -11.85 5.71 54.58
N THR A 579 -12.02 4.39 54.55
CA THR A 579 -13.34 3.73 54.41
C THR A 579 -14.20 3.90 55.68
N PRO A 580 -15.50 4.26 55.57
CA PRO A 580 -16.39 4.36 56.73
C PRO A 580 -16.90 3.00 57.25
N GLU A 581 -17.09 2.88 58.57
CA GLU A 581 -17.64 1.69 59.24
C GLU A 581 -19.17 1.50 59.06
N PRO A 582 -19.69 0.26 59.16
CA PRO A 582 -21.11 -0.04 59.00
C PRO A 582 -21.96 0.21 60.26
N ALA A 583 -23.11 0.86 60.08
CA ALA A 583 -24.10 1.07 61.14
C ALA A 583 -25.01 -0.16 61.39
N LYS A 584 -25.57 -0.26 62.61
CA LYS A 584 -26.32 -1.42 63.11
C LYS A 584 -27.83 -1.37 62.77
N ALA A 585 -28.50 -2.52 62.89
CA ALA A 585 -29.84 -2.78 62.31
C ALA A 585 -31.00 -2.94 63.32
N ALA A 586 -32.21 -3.15 62.77
CA ALA A 586 -33.48 -3.58 63.41
C ALA A 586 -34.29 -2.48 64.17
N PRO A 587 -35.63 -2.61 64.36
CA PRO A 587 -36.50 -3.80 64.17
C PRO A 587 -37.69 -3.65 63.20
N ALA A 588 -38.52 -4.69 63.05
CA ALA A 588 -39.55 -4.84 62.00
C ALA A 588 -40.97 -5.19 62.50
N LYS A 589 -41.97 -4.95 61.63
CA LYS A 589 -43.38 -5.43 61.65
C LYS A 589 -43.92 -5.38 60.20
N ALA A 590 -44.93 -6.13 59.74
CA ALA A 590 -45.48 -7.45 60.07
C ALA A 590 -46.33 -7.92 58.86
N ALA A 591 -46.49 -9.23 58.62
CA ALA A 591 -47.18 -9.77 57.43
C ALA A 591 -48.71 -9.88 57.56
N PRO A 592 -49.44 -10.16 56.46
CA PRO A 592 -50.24 -11.40 56.47
C PRO A 592 -50.38 -12.19 55.14
N VAL A 593 -50.21 -13.52 55.26
CA VAL A 593 -51.01 -14.62 54.65
C VAL A 593 -50.89 -14.96 53.14
N LYS A 594 -50.94 -16.28 52.84
CA LYS A 594 -50.93 -16.92 51.51
C LYS A 594 -52.29 -17.51 51.11
N VAL A 595 -52.57 -17.55 49.81
CA VAL A 595 -53.48 -18.46 49.07
C VAL A 595 -52.92 -18.59 47.63
N ALA A 596 -52.80 -19.72 46.93
CA ALA A 596 -52.75 -21.16 47.27
C ALA A 596 -52.05 -21.93 46.08
N GLN A 597 -52.28 -23.24 45.91
CA GLN A 597 -51.94 -24.05 44.72
C GLN A 597 -53.12 -25.00 44.41
N PRO A 598 -53.24 -25.60 43.20
CA PRO A 598 -52.47 -26.79 42.74
C PRO A 598 -51.72 -26.52 41.40
N ALA A 599 -50.69 -27.25 40.93
CA ALA A 599 -50.44 -28.70 40.76
C ALA A 599 -51.34 -29.36 39.68
N ALA A 600 -50.88 -30.15 38.70
CA ALA A 600 -49.53 -30.61 38.27
C ALA A 600 -49.55 -30.73 36.69
N ASP A 601 -48.70 -31.43 35.92
CA ASP A 601 -47.59 -32.38 36.15
C ASP A 601 -46.66 -32.47 34.89
N LYS A 602 -45.86 -33.53 34.77
CA LYS A 602 -45.01 -33.98 33.64
C LYS A 602 -45.65 -35.24 32.96
N PRO A 603 -45.04 -36.00 31.99
CA PRO A 603 -43.67 -35.96 31.45
C PRO A 603 -43.45 -36.31 29.94
N ALA A 604 -42.15 -36.38 29.59
CA ALA A 604 -41.52 -37.41 28.72
C ALA A 604 -41.29 -37.19 27.21
N LYS A 605 -40.14 -37.73 26.77
CA LYS A 605 -39.52 -37.72 25.43
C LYS A 605 -40.06 -38.87 24.55
N ALA A 606 -40.01 -38.69 23.23
CA ALA A 606 -39.66 -39.75 22.26
C ALA A 606 -39.15 -39.13 20.94
N ALA A 607 -38.46 -39.93 20.11
CA ALA A 607 -37.88 -39.50 18.83
C ALA A 607 -38.26 -40.50 17.68
N PRO A 608 -37.55 -40.60 16.53
CA PRO A 608 -38.11 -40.14 15.25
C PRO A 608 -38.35 -41.26 14.21
N ALA A 609 -39.04 -40.93 13.11
CA ALA A 609 -39.28 -41.87 11.99
C ALA A 609 -39.13 -41.23 10.59
N LYS A 610 -38.60 -42.01 9.65
CA LYS A 610 -38.47 -41.68 8.21
C LYS A 610 -39.71 -42.13 7.44
N LYS A 611 -40.07 -41.46 6.31
CA LYS A 611 -40.28 -42.12 5.00
C LYS A 611 -40.61 -41.22 3.80
N SER A 612 -39.89 -41.48 2.70
CA SER A 612 -40.27 -41.45 1.28
C SER A 612 -41.59 -40.81 0.79
N GLY A 613 -41.49 -39.99 -0.27
CA GLY A 613 -42.59 -39.65 -1.20
C GLY A 613 -42.06 -39.34 -2.61
N LYS A 614 -42.76 -39.77 -3.68
CA LYS A 614 -42.26 -39.72 -5.07
C LYS A 614 -43.03 -38.71 -5.93
N ALA A 615 -42.29 -37.89 -6.67
CA ALA A 615 -42.58 -37.33 -8.01
C ALA A 615 -43.99 -36.81 -8.38
N ALA A 616 -44.03 -35.55 -8.83
CA ALA A 616 -44.97 -35.08 -9.85
C ALA A 616 -44.22 -34.24 -10.90
N LYS A 617 -44.54 -34.43 -12.19
CA LYS A 617 -43.86 -33.79 -13.33
C LYS A 617 -44.91 -33.15 -14.24
N LYS A 618 -44.89 -31.82 -14.41
CA LYS A 618 -45.78 -31.13 -15.37
C LYS A 618 -45.04 -30.01 -16.08
N LYS A 619 -45.21 -29.94 -17.40
CA LYS A 619 -44.71 -28.86 -18.27
C LYS A 619 -45.76 -27.75 -18.37
N SER A 620 -45.31 -26.52 -18.49
CA SER A 620 -46.01 -25.46 -19.25
C SER A 620 -44.96 -24.62 -20.00
N LYS A 621 -45.34 -24.11 -21.17
CA LYS A 621 -44.50 -23.27 -22.03
C LYS A 621 -44.89 -21.79 -21.84
N ALA A 622 -43.93 -20.92 -22.11
CA ALA A 622 -44.11 -19.55 -22.61
C ALA A 622 -44.97 -18.56 -21.77
N ARG A 623 -44.38 -17.42 -21.45
CA ARG A 623 -44.32 -16.36 -22.46
C ARG A 623 -42.95 -15.69 -22.47
#